data_AF-S9SBI0-F1
#
_entry.id   AF-S9SBI0-F1
#
_cell.length_a   1.000
_cell.length_b   1.000
_cell.length_c   1.000
_cell.angle_alpha   90.00
_cell.angle_beta   90.00
_cell.angle_gamma   90.00
#
_symmetry.space_group_name_H-M   'P 1'
#
loop_
_entity.id
_entity.type
_entity.pdbx_description
1 polymer ?
#
loop_
_entity_poly.entity_id
_entity_poly.type
_entity_poly.pdbx_seq_one_letter_code
_entity_poly.pdbx_strand_id
1 'polypeptide(L)'
;MQFPEISLFDDATAWTVPGTGGTLLVGAATEEAVRLGLSAPYRGYFETGPMQWNDIDSGLRAAIRAGGLVLSLTTASAWKIDLTQLVTEAVIDRFGPVNDARRHEIELCLSESLTNALLHGNLEMDSAPRDSLSGLVRYLDQIEERLRDSRLAAKRIDLLITPSSSGRLRVAVRDRGPGFDAEYYLDRPLVTEAKHGRGLPLIRQLAGSVAARDAGRTLVMSFSRAG
;
A
#
# COMPACT_ATOMS: atom_id res chain seq x y z
N MET A 1 -22.79 -7.03 3.59
CA MET A 1 -22.64 -7.83 4.83
C MET A 1 -21.77 -7.00 5.74
N GLN A 2 -22.22 -6.69 6.96
CA GLN A 2 -21.72 -5.56 7.76
C GLN A 2 -20.56 -6.00 8.67
N PHE A 3 -19.59 -5.10 8.91
CA PHE A 3 -18.57 -5.27 9.95
C PHE A 3 -19.21 -5.55 11.33
N PRO A 4 -18.47 -6.15 12.27
CA PRO A 4 -18.92 -6.23 13.66
C PRO A 4 -19.28 -4.82 14.19
N GLU A 5 -20.26 -4.73 15.09
CA GLU A 5 -20.52 -3.47 15.81
C GLU A 5 -19.27 -3.11 16.61
N ILE A 6 -18.60 -2.03 16.19
CA ILE A 6 -17.39 -1.55 16.85
C ILE A 6 -17.82 -0.61 17.97
N SER A 7 -17.46 -0.96 19.20
CA SER A 7 -17.56 -0.06 20.35
C SER A 7 -16.79 1.23 20.03
N LEU A 8 -17.41 2.39 20.29
CA LEU A 8 -16.81 3.73 20.12
C LEU A 8 -15.53 3.97 20.94
N PHE A 9 -15.08 2.96 21.71
CA PHE A 9 -13.90 2.99 22.57
C PHE A 9 -12.80 2.07 22.00
N ASP A 10 -12.05 2.63 21.05
CA ASP A 10 -10.63 2.46 20.70
C ASP A 10 -9.92 1.10 20.49
N ASP A 11 -10.54 -0.06 20.70
CA ASP A 11 -9.84 -1.32 20.42
C ASP A 11 -10.13 -1.88 19.01
N ALA A 12 -9.05 -2.16 18.26
CA ALA A 12 -9.16 -2.89 17.00
C ALA A 12 -9.74 -4.29 17.26
N THR A 13 -10.81 -4.61 16.54
CA THR A 13 -11.57 -5.84 16.74
C THR A 13 -11.18 -6.90 15.72
N ALA A 14 -11.00 -8.14 16.18
CA ALA A 14 -10.78 -9.28 15.30
C ALA A 14 -12.04 -9.60 14.48
N TRP A 15 -11.89 -9.66 13.16
CA TRP A 15 -12.96 -9.99 12.24
C TRP A 15 -12.56 -11.14 11.32
N THR A 16 -13.22 -12.28 11.48
CA THR A 16 -13.08 -13.42 10.57
C THR A 16 -13.79 -13.12 9.27
N VAL A 17 -13.03 -13.01 8.19
CA VAL A 17 -13.54 -12.62 6.89
C VAL A 17 -14.30 -13.80 6.27
N PRO A 18 -15.62 -13.65 6.01
CA PRO A 18 -16.44 -14.74 5.50
C PRO A 18 -15.90 -15.31 4.18
N GLY A 19 -15.84 -16.65 4.08
CA GLY A 19 -15.43 -17.36 2.86
C GLY A 19 -13.93 -17.28 2.51
N THR A 20 -13.08 -16.88 3.46
CA THR A 20 -11.62 -16.82 3.27
C THR A 20 -10.82 -17.64 4.28
N GLY A 21 -11.38 -17.89 5.48
CA GLY A 21 -10.68 -18.57 6.56
C GLY A 21 -9.61 -17.73 7.27
N GLY A 22 -9.47 -16.45 6.93
CA GLY A 22 -8.54 -15.52 7.55
C GLY A 22 -9.23 -14.50 8.44
N THR A 23 -8.52 -14.02 9.46
CA THR A 23 -8.99 -13.00 10.39
C THR A 23 -8.20 -11.71 10.16
N LEU A 24 -8.89 -10.57 10.11
CA LEU A 24 -8.27 -9.23 10.09
C LEU A 24 -8.47 -8.56 11.44
N LEU A 25 -7.60 -7.61 11.78
CA LEU A 25 -7.94 -6.58 12.75
C LEU A 25 -8.65 -5.42 12.06
N VAL A 26 -9.69 -4.90 12.69
CA VAL A 26 -10.56 -3.87 12.12
C VAL A 26 -10.80 -2.79 13.17
N GLY A 27 -10.48 -1.53 12.88
CA GLY A 27 -10.63 -0.44 13.84
C GLY A 27 -10.03 0.88 13.38
N ALA A 28 -9.82 1.81 14.31
CA ALA A 28 -9.12 3.06 14.06
C ALA A 28 -7.62 2.83 13.87
N ALA A 29 -7.05 3.37 12.79
CA ALA A 29 -5.67 3.11 12.41
C ALA A 29 -4.68 3.87 13.30
N THR A 30 -4.02 3.13 14.19
CA THR A 30 -2.79 3.54 14.89
C THR A 30 -1.63 2.68 14.41
N GLU A 31 -0.40 3.15 14.55
CA GLU A 31 0.79 2.34 14.18
C GLU A 31 0.79 1.00 14.91
N GLU A 32 0.48 1.00 16.21
CA GLU A 32 0.45 -0.20 17.04
C GLU A 32 -0.65 -1.19 16.60
N ALA A 33 -1.85 -0.70 16.31
CA ALA A 33 -2.95 -1.54 15.85
C ALA A 33 -2.66 -2.14 14.45
N VAL A 34 -2.05 -1.35 13.55
CA VAL A 34 -1.63 -1.82 12.23
C VAL A 34 -0.53 -2.87 12.35
N ARG A 35 0.50 -2.62 13.17
CA ARG A 35 1.58 -3.58 13.46
C ARG A 35 1.01 -4.89 13.99
N LEU A 36 0.08 -4.83 14.94
CA LEU A 36 -0.60 -6.00 15.47
C LEU A 36 -1.37 -6.76 14.37
N GLY A 37 -2.12 -6.05 13.52
CA GLY A 37 -2.91 -6.66 12.44
C GLY A 37 -2.08 -7.32 11.34
N LEU A 38 -0.83 -6.87 11.16
CA LEU A 38 0.12 -7.47 10.22
C LEU A 38 0.82 -8.72 10.79
N SER A 39 0.79 -8.91 12.12
CA SER A 39 1.36 -10.08 12.81
C SER A 39 0.40 -11.29 12.84
N ALA A 40 0.90 -12.47 13.20
CA ALA A 40 0.06 -13.65 13.43
C ALA A 40 -0.78 -13.48 14.72
N PRO A 41 -2.03 -13.99 14.77
CA PRO A 41 -2.70 -14.86 13.79
C PRO A 41 -3.42 -14.11 12.65
N TYR A 42 -3.40 -12.78 12.66
CA TYR A 42 -4.12 -11.97 11.71
C TYR A 42 -3.53 -12.06 10.30
N ARG A 43 -4.33 -11.70 9.30
CA ARG A 43 -3.97 -11.63 7.88
C ARG A 43 -3.87 -10.20 7.39
N GLY A 44 -3.93 -9.23 8.29
CA GLY A 44 -3.99 -7.85 7.90
C GLY A 44 -4.80 -6.95 8.81
N TYR A 45 -4.85 -5.69 8.40
CA TYR A 45 -5.57 -4.64 9.08
C TYR A 45 -6.51 -3.90 8.12
N PHE A 46 -7.71 -3.57 8.58
CA PHE A 46 -8.67 -2.76 7.84
C PHE A 46 -9.14 -1.60 8.69
N GLU A 47 -8.81 -0.39 8.27
CA GLU A 47 -9.27 0.81 8.97
C GLU A 47 -10.77 1.03 8.77
N THR A 48 -11.48 1.21 9.87
CA THR A 48 -12.85 1.69 9.88
C THR A 48 -12.87 3.20 9.74
N GLY A 49 -13.58 3.69 8.72
CA GLY A 49 -13.68 5.12 8.44
C GLY A 49 -15.12 5.62 8.49
N PRO A 50 -15.31 6.96 8.52
CA PRO A 50 -16.64 7.59 8.55
C PRO A 50 -17.44 7.37 7.26
N MET A 51 -16.75 7.12 6.14
CA MET A 51 -17.39 6.62 4.93
C MET A 51 -17.62 5.12 5.07
N GLN A 52 -18.85 4.67 4.86
CA GLN A 52 -19.34 3.29 5.05
C GLN A 52 -18.68 2.27 4.10
N TRP A 53 -17.37 2.08 4.18
CA TRP A 53 -16.65 1.00 3.52
C TRP A 53 -16.85 -0.29 4.30
N ASN A 54 -18.09 -0.67 4.58
CA ASN A 54 -18.44 -1.78 5.46
C ASN A 54 -18.20 -3.17 4.85
N ASP A 55 -17.34 -3.26 3.84
CA ASP A 55 -17.01 -4.50 3.17
C ASP A 55 -15.60 -4.43 2.58
N ILE A 56 -14.95 -5.58 2.53
CA ILE A 56 -13.73 -5.76 1.75
C ILE A 56 -14.12 -6.31 0.37
N ASP A 57 -13.47 -5.78 -0.66
CA ASP A 57 -13.78 -6.19 -2.03
C ASP A 57 -13.27 -7.60 -2.36
N SER A 58 -13.61 -8.06 -3.57
CA SER A 58 -13.24 -9.38 -4.06
C SER A 58 -11.72 -9.60 -4.14
N GLY A 59 -10.95 -8.54 -4.41
CA GLY A 59 -9.49 -8.58 -4.47
C GLY A 59 -8.86 -8.85 -3.10
N LEU A 60 -9.27 -8.09 -2.08
CA LEU A 60 -8.84 -8.29 -0.70
C LEU A 60 -9.23 -9.69 -0.20
N ARG A 61 -10.47 -10.13 -0.44
CA ARG A 61 -10.94 -11.49 -0.09
C ARG A 61 -10.09 -12.58 -0.74
N ALA A 62 -9.76 -12.42 -2.02
CA ALA A 62 -8.93 -13.38 -2.74
C ALA A 62 -7.51 -13.45 -2.17
N ALA A 63 -6.91 -12.31 -1.81
CA ALA A 63 -5.59 -12.28 -1.19
C ALA A 63 -5.56 -12.99 0.17
N ILE A 64 -6.58 -12.76 1.02
CA ILE A 64 -6.71 -13.44 2.32
C ILE A 64 -6.83 -14.96 2.12
N ARG A 65 -7.68 -15.40 1.17
CA ARG A 65 -7.86 -16.83 0.86
C ARG A 65 -6.57 -17.48 0.35
N ALA A 66 -5.73 -16.72 -0.36
CA ALA A 66 -4.41 -17.17 -0.80
C ALA A 66 -3.36 -17.23 0.33
N GLY A 67 -3.76 -16.98 1.59
CA GLY A 67 -2.86 -16.93 2.73
C GLY A 67 -2.00 -15.66 2.79
N GLY A 68 -2.38 -14.64 2.02
CA GLY A 68 -1.68 -13.36 1.92
C GLY A 68 -1.82 -12.46 3.15
N LEU A 69 -1.16 -11.30 3.06
CA LEU A 69 -1.37 -10.14 3.93
C LEU A 69 -2.17 -9.09 3.18
N VAL A 70 -3.08 -8.43 3.89
CA VAL A 70 -3.82 -7.29 3.36
C VAL A 70 -3.75 -6.11 4.31
N LEU A 71 -3.69 -4.90 3.78
CA LEU A 71 -3.83 -3.68 4.54
C LEU A 71 -4.76 -2.77 3.76
N SER A 72 -5.66 -2.10 4.45
CA SER A 72 -6.51 -1.09 3.85
C SER A 72 -6.67 0.04 4.84
N LEU A 73 -6.19 1.23 4.47
CA LEU A 73 -6.19 2.43 5.30
C LEU A 73 -6.73 3.62 4.51
N THR A 74 -7.22 4.64 5.20
CA THR A 74 -7.44 5.96 4.64
C THR A 74 -6.12 6.63 4.33
N THR A 75 -6.14 7.60 3.41
CA THR A 75 -4.95 8.37 3.03
C THR A 75 -4.40 9.15 4.22
N ALA A 76 -5.28 9.71 5.05
CA ALA A 76 -4.88 10.45 6.25
C ALA A 76 -4.15 9.59 7.29
N SER A 77 -4.59 8.35 7.50
CA SER A 77 -3.94 7.44 8.44
C SER A 77 -2.65 6.87 7.85
N ALA A 78 -2.67 6.46 6.59
CA ALA A 78 -1.50 5.94 5.89
C ALA A 78 -0.36 6.97 5.76
N TRP A 79 -0.67 8.27 5.68
CA TRP A 79 0.33 9.34 5.66
C TRP A 79 1.10 9.49 6.99
N LYS A 80 0.48 9.12 8.12
CA LYS A 80 1.05 9.31 9.47
C LYS A 80 1.83 8.10 9.99
N ILE A 81 1.66 6.95 9.35
CA ILE A 81 2.22 5.68 9.80
C ILE A 81 3.34 5.28 8.85
N ASP A 82 4.48 4.82 9.38
CA ASP A 82 5.55 4.24 8.55
C ASP A 82 5.17 2.84 8.06
N LEU A 83 4.30 2.82 7.04
CA LEU A 83 3.83 1.58 6.44
C LEU A 83 4.95 0.80 5.77
N THR A 84 5.98 1.47 5.25
CA THR A 84 7.09 0.83 4.57
C THR A 84 7.80 -0.12 5.51
N GLN A 85 8.16 0.36 6.70
CA GLN A 85 8.83 -0.48 7.70
C GLN A 85 7.91 -1.61 8.18
N LEU A 86 6.70 -1.29 8.63
CA LEU A 86 5.77 -2.27 9.20
C LEU A 86 5.47 -3.43 8.25
N VAL A 87 5.21 -3.11 7.00
CA VAL A 87 4.87 -4.10 5.97
C VAL A 87 6.10 -4.94 5.62
N THR A 88 7.27 -4.32 5.49
CA THR A 88 8.51 -5.04 5.15
C THR A 88 8.84 -6.06 6.24
N GLU A 89 8.74 -5.68 7.51
CA GLU A 89 8.88 -6.60 8.65
C GLU A 89 7.89 -7.76 8.56
N ALA A 90 6.59 -7.46 8.39
CA ALA A 90 5.55 -8.48 8.31
C ALA A 90 5.71 -9.43 7.11
N VAL A 91 6.25 -8.95 5.99
CA VAL A 91 6.57 -9.76 4.81
C VAL A 91 7.65 -10.79 5.14
N ILE A 92 8.73 -10.36 5.80
CA ILE A 92 9.86 -11.22 6.16
C ILE A 92 9.39 -12.29 7.14
N ASP A 93 8.70 -11.88 8.21
CA ASP A 93 8.23 -12.78 9.26
C ASP A 93 7.30 -13.87 8.71
N ARG A 94 6.45 -13.52 7.73
CA ARG A 94 5.40 -14.43 7.25
C ARG A 94 5.78 -15.27 6.05
N PHE A 95 6.53 -14.70 5.12
CA PHE A 95 6.85 -15.36 3.85
C PHE A 95 8.28 -15.93 3.81
N GLY A 96 8.97 -15.89 4.96
CA GLY A 96 10.25 -16.56 5.17
C GLY A 96 11.45 -15.66 4.84
N PRO A 97 12.66 -16.18 5.06
CA PRO A 97 13.87 -15.40 4.93
C PRO A 97 14.02 -14.93 3.49
N VAL A 98 14.07 -13.62 3.32
CA VAL A 98 14.61 -12.95 2.14
C VAL A 98 16.00 -12.48 2.51
N ASN A 99 16.96 -12.61 1.60
CA ASN A 99 18.29 -12.05 1.85
C ASN A 99 18.21 -10.51 1.99
N ASP A 100 19.25 -9.91 2.58
CA ASP A 100 19.25 -8.47 2.88
C ASP A 100 19.07 -7.60 1.62
N ALA A 101 19.63 -8.04 0.48
CA ALA A 101 19.47 -7.35 -0.79
C ALA A 101 17.99 -7.32 -1.22
N ARG A 102 17.31 -8.46 -1.15
CA ARG A 102 15.90 -8.60 -1.52
C ARG A 102 14.98 -7.87 -0.53
N ARG A 103 15.32 -7.88 0.75
CA ARG A 103 14.64 -7.05 1.76
C ARG A 103 14.71 -5.58 1.36
N HIS A 104 15.90 -5.08 1.04
CA HIS A 104 16.09 -3.68 0.63
C HIS A 104 15.35 -3.33 -0.66
N GLU A 105 15.36 -4.23 -1.65
CA GLU A 105 14.60 -4.04 -2.89
C GLU A 105 13.09 -3.95 -2.67
N ILE A 106 12.53 -4.82 -1.81
CA ILE A 106 11.11 -4.78 -1.43
C ILE A 106 10.80 -3.46 -0.72
N GLU A 107 11.64 -3.05 0.24
CA GLU A 107 11.48 -1.82 1.02
C GLU A 107 11.47 -0.58 0.12
N LEU A 108 12.44 -0.45 -0.79
CA LEU A 108 12.52 0.65 -1.75
C LEU A 108 11.31 0.67 -2.69
N CYS A 109 10.95 -0.48 -3.27
CA CYS A 109 9.82 -0.56 -4.17
C CYS A 109 8.51 -0.22 -3.46
N LEU A 110 8.34 -0.69 -2.23
CA LEU A 110 7.18 -0.41 -1.40
C LEU A 110 7.10 1.08 -1.09
N SER A 111 8.18 1.70 -0.62
CA SER A 111 8.25 3.14 -0.33
C SER A 111 7.85 4.01 -1.52
N GLU A 112 8.42 3.73 -2.69
CA GLU A 112 8.11 4.45 -3.93
C GLU A 112 6.66 4.22 -4.36
N SER A 113 6.17 2.98 -4.30
CA SER A 113 4.79 2.66 -4.69
C SER A 113 3.75 3.27 -3.76
N LEU A 114 4.00 3.28 -2.44
CA LEU A 114 3.15 3.93 -1.44
C LEU A 114 3.16 5.45 -1.62
N THR A 115 4.33 6.05 -1.87
CA THR A 115 4.46 7.48 -2.14
C THR A 115 3.66 7.86 -3.40
N ASN A 116 3.80 7.08 -4.48
CA ASN A 116 3.02 7.31 -5.70
C ASN A 116 1.52 7.18 -5.45
N ALA A 117 1.08 6.14 -4.75
CA ALA A 117 -0.31 5.90 -4.43
C ALA A 117 -0.93 6.98 -3.52
N LEU A 118 -0.21 7.43 -2.50
CA LEU A 118 -0.67 8.45 -1.56
C LEU A 118 -0.64 9.84 -2.19
N LEU A 119 0.52 10.27 -2.70
CA LEU A 119 0.70 11.64 -3.17
C LEU A 119 0.09 11.84 -4.56
N HIS A 120 0.52 11.05 -5.54
CA HIS A 120 0.10 11.25 -6.94
C HIS A 120 -1.27 10.64 -7.24
N GLY A 121 -1.60 9.52 -6.59
CA GLY A 121 -2.90 8.87 -6.68
C GLY A 121 -3.95 9.61 -5.86
N ASN A 122 -3.99 9.35 -4.55
CA ASN A 122 -5.08 9.82 -3.69
C ASN A 122 -5.11 11.33 -3.52
N LEU A 123 -3.96 11.95 -3.22
CA LEU A 123 -3.89 13.40 -3.02
C LEU A 123 -3.77 14.19 -4.33
N GLU A 124 -3.62 13.54 -5.48
CA GLU A 124 -3.54 14.18 -6.81
C GLU A 124 -2.47 15.27 -6.89
N MET A 125 -1.35 15.06 -6.20
CA MET A 125 -0.21 15.97 -6.18
C MET A 125 0.62 15.80 -7.44
N ASP A 126 1.17 16.90 -7.94
CA ASP A 126 2.23 16.84 -8.95
C ASP A 126 3.57 16.44 -8.32
N SER A 127 4.57 16.09 -9.15
CA SER A 127 5.92 15.84 -8.66
C SER A 127 6.50 17.07 -7.94
N ALA A 128 7.17 16.82 -6.81
CA ALA A 128 7.78 17.90 -6.02
C ALA A 128 8.72 18.79 -6.84
N PRO A 129 8.63 20.13 -6.68
CA PRO A 129 9.56 21.07 -7.31
C PRO A 129 10.97 20.91 -6.73
N ARG A 130 12.00 21.02 -7.57
CA ARG A 130 13.30 20.40 -7.24
C ARG A 130 14.35 21.22 -6.52
N ASP A 131 14.38 22.54 -6.59
CA ASP A 131 15.67 23.21 -6.34
C ASP A 131 15.61 24.37 -5.35
N SER A 132 14.68 24.36 -4.40
CA SER A 132 14.70 25.34 -3.30
C SER A 132 14.01 24.84 -2.04
N LEU A 133 14.56 25.21 -0.89
CA LEU A 133 13.93 25.01 0.42
C LEU A 133 12.51 25.60 0.44
N SER A 134 12.31 26.76 -0.20
CA SER A 134 10.98 27.37 -0.31
C SER A 134 10.02 26.57 -1.20
N GLY A 135 10.52 25.91 -2.24
CA GLY A 135 9.75 24.96 -3.04
C GLY A 135 9.31 23.73 -2.25
N LEU A 136 10.21 23.18 -1.42
CA LEU A 136 9.88 22.06 -0.53
C LEU A 136 8.84 22.45 0.52
N VAL A 137 9.01 23.60 1.19
CA VAL A 137 8.03 24.09 2.17
C VAL A 137 6.66 24.24 1.54
N ARG A 138 6.56 24.89 0.37
CA ARG A 138 5.28 25.00 -0.37
C ARG A 138 4.67 23.64 -0.72
N TYR A 139 5.51 22.67 -1.09
CA TYR A 139 5.04 21.32 -1.42
C TYR A 139 4.47 20.60 -0.20
N LEU A 140 5.13 20.73 0.95
CA LEU A 140 4.62 20.20 2.22
C LEU A 140 3.31 20.88 2.64
N ASP A 141 3.22 22.21 2.49
CA ASP A 141 1.99 22.95 2.77
C ASP A 141 0.81 22.49 1.89
N GLN A 142 1.07 22.20 0.62
CA GLN A 142 0.06 21.67 -0.30
C GLN A 142 -0.40 20.27 0.10
N ILE A 143 0.51 19.40 0.57
CA ILE A 143 0.13 18.08 1.09
C ILE A 143 -0.83 18.25 2.28
N GLU A 144 -0.48 19.10 3.23
CA GLU A 144 -1.34 19.39 4.40
C GLU A 144 -2.68 20.00 3.99
N GLU A 145 -2.71 20.88 2.98
CA GLU A 145 -3.94 21.42 2.43
C GLU A 145 -4.83 20.33 1.81
N ARG A 146 -4.26 19.43 1.00
CA ARG A 146 -5.00 18.30 0.40
C ARG A 146 -5.48 17.31 1.45
N LEU A 147 -4.71 17.09 2.52
CA LEU A 147 -5.12 16.23 3.64
C LEU A 147 -6.24 16.83 4.50
N ARG A 148 -6.47 18.14 4.46
CA ARG A 148 -7.65 18.77 5.08
C ARG A 148 -8.93 18.58 4.28
N ASP A 149 -8.83 18.25 2.98
CA ASP A 149 -10.00 17.84 2.20
C ASP A 149 -10.42 16.42 2.61
N SER A 150 -11.57 16.33 3.29
CA SER A 150 -12.12 15.07 3.78
C SER A 150 -12.37 14.05 2.68
N ARG A 151 -12.61 14.47 1.43
CA ARG A 151 -12.81 13.55 0.30
C ARG A 151 -11.51 12.88 -0.11
N LEU A 152 -10.40 13.63 -0.15
CA LEU A 152 -9.08 13.08 -0.49
C LEU A 152 -8.51 12.28 0.67
N ALA A 153 -8.60 12.83 1.90
CA ALA A 153 -8.16 12.17 3.13
C ALA A 153 -8.84 10.80 3.35
N ALA A 154 -10.12 10.67 3.01
CA ALA A 154 -10.89 9.43 3.16
C ALA A 154 -10.67 8.42 2.01
N LYS A 155 -9.99 8.79 0.91
CA LYS A 155 -9.62 7.82 -0.14
C LYS A 155 -8.76 6.73 0.48
N ARG A 156 -8.99 5.49 0.05
CA ARG A 156 -8.28 4.33 0.60
C ARG A 156 -7.01 4.01 -0.18
N ILE A 157 -6.00 3.55 0.54
CA ILE A 157 -4.88 2.82 -0.01
C ILE A 157 -5.01 1.37 0.43
N ASP A 158 -4.89 0.45 -0.53
CA ASP A 158 -4.81 -0.97 -0.22
C ASP A 158 -3.47 -1.54 -0.59
N LEU A 159 -2.99 -2.43 0.26
CA LEU A 159 -1.85 -3.27 0.01
C LEU A 159 -2.31 -4.73 0.05
N LEU A 160 -1.97 -5.48 -0.99
CA LEU A 160 -2.26 -6.91 -1.08
C LEU A 160 -0.96 -7.64 -1.37
N ILE A 161 -0.53 -8.47 -0.43
CA ILE A 161 0.69 -9.27 -0.55
C ILE A 161 0.31 -10.73 -0.57
N THR A 162 0.64 -11.43 -1.65
CA THR A 162 0.24 -12.83 -1.85
C THR A 162 1.43 -13.68 -2.29
N PRO A 163 1.62 -14.88 -1.72
CA PRO A 163 2.58 -15.84 -2.24
C PRO A 163 2.03 -16.45 -3.54
N SER A 164 2.94 -16.71 -4.48
CA SER A 164 2.69 -17.50 -5.68
C SER A 164 3.19 -18.92 -5.50
N SER A 165 2.57 -19.89 -6.19
CA SER A 165 3.05 -21.27 -6.30
C SER A 165 4.45 -21.35 -6.92
N SER A 166 4.87 -20.35 -7.69
CA SER A 166 6.19 -20.26 -8.31
C SER A 166 7.30 -19.80 -7.36
N GLY A 167 7.06 -19.74 -6.04
CA GLY A 167 8.04 -19.21 -5.07
C GLY A 167 8.29 -17.70 -5.18
N ARG A 168 7.37 -16.96 -5.79
CA ARG A 168 7.43 -15.48 -5.87
C ARG A 168 6.47 -14.87 -4.87
N LEU A 169 6.81 -13.67 -4.39
CA LEU A 169 5.91 -12.81 -3.64
C LEU A 169 5.35 -11.75 -4.57
N ARG A 170 4.04 -11.57 -4.58
CA ARG A 170 3.37 -10.50 -5.32
C ARG A 170 2.91 -9.44 -4.34
N VAL A 171 3.32 -8.20 -4.57
CA VAL A 171 2.95 -7.02 -3.79
C VAL A 171 2.12 -6.11 -4.71
N ALA A 172 0.88 -5.81 -4.32
CA ALA A 172 0.03 -4.89 -5.05
C ALA A 172 -0.32 -3.69 -4.17
N VAL A 173 -0.04 -2.49 -4.66
CA VAL A 173 -0.46 -1.22 -4.04
C VAL A 173 -1.54 -0.60 -4.90
N ARG A 174 -2.68 -0.29 -4.28
CA ARG A 174 -3.85 0.26 -4.96
C ARG A 174 -4.33 1.55 -4.33
N ASP A 175 -4.45 2.60 -5.14
CA ASP A 175 -5.02 3.90 -4.77
C ASP A 175 -6.39 4.13 -5.43
N ARG A 176 -7.03 5.25 -5.08
CA ARG A 176 -8.36 5.72 -5.50
C ARG A 176 -8.25 7.06 -6.24
N GLY A 177 -7.07 7.35 -6.79
CA GLY A 177 -6.79 8.48 -7.63
C GLY A 177 -7.31 8.31 -9.06
N PRO A 178 -6.92 9.23 -9.96
CA PRO A 178 -7.26 9.14 -11.39
C PRO A 178 -6.61 7.94 -12.07
N GLY A 179 -5.52 7.40 -11.51
CA GLY A 179 -4.65 6.41 -12.15
C GLY A 179 -3.62 7.06 -13.08
N PHE A 180 -2.63 6.29 -13.51
CA PHE A 180 -1.59 6.74 -14.44
C PHE A 180 -1.61 5.95 -15.75
N ASP A 181 -1.09 6.56 -16.81
CA ASP A 181 -0.94 5.91 -18.12
C ASP A 181 0.16 4.84 -18.06
N ALA A 182 -0.24 3.62 -17.74
CA ALA A 182 0.70 2.52 -17.56
C ALA A 182 1.43 2.12 -18.84
N GLU A 183 0.76 2.18 -20.00
CA GLU A 183 1.37 1.86 -21.29
C GLU A 183 2.51 2.84 -21.57
N TYR A 184 2.26 4.14 -21.35
CA TYR A 184 3.28 5.18 -21.49
C TYR A 184 4.53 4.91 -20.64
N TYR A 185 4.39 4.44 -19.40
CA TYR A 185 5.54 4.25 -18.49
C TYR A 185 6.21 2.88 -18.58
N LEU A 186 5.45 1.81 -18.84
CA LEU A 186 5.98 0.45 -18.87
C LEU A 186 6.66 0.13 -20.21
N ASP A 187 6.20 0.70 -21.32
CA ASP A 187 6.76 0.42 -22.66
C ASP A 187 8.00 1.25 -23.00
N ARG A 188 8.29 2.29 -22.21
CA ARG A 188 9.48 3.11 -22.43
C ARG A 188 10.76 2.42 -21.93
N PRO A 189 11.91 2.66 -22.58
CA PRO A 189 13.20 2.22 -22.06
C PRO A 189 13.42 2.76 -20.64
N LEU A 190 14.13 2.00 -19.81
CA LEU A 190 14.60 2.48 -18.51
C LEU A 190 15.58 3.63 -18.72
N VAL A 191 15.09 4.87 -18.65
CA VAL A 191 15.95 6.05 -18.65
C VAL A 191 16.24 6.39 -17.19
N THR A 192 17.34 5.84 -16.66
CA THR A 192 17.81 6.05 -15.27
C THR A 192 18.31 7.48 -15.05
N GLU A 193 18.60 8.23 -16.12
CA GLU A 193 19.07 9.63 -16.07
C GLU A 193 17.93 10.66 -15.94
N ALA A 194 16.67 10.22 -15.94
CA ALA A 194 15.53 11.13 -15.80
C ALA A 194 15.59 11.88 -14.44
N LYS A 195 15.55 13.21 -14.53
CA LYS A 195 15.59 14.12 -13.39
C LYS A 195 14.23 14.27 -12.70
N HIS A 196 13.19 13.51 -13.01
CA HIS A 196 11.89 13.46 -12.32
C HIS A 196 11.29 12.06 -12.48
N GLY A 197 10.39 11.63 -11.59
CA GLY A 197 9.66 10.36 -11.76
C GLY A 197 10.52 9.09 -11.67
N ARG A 198 11.55 9.08 -10.80
CA ARG A 198 12.46 7.93 -10.64
C ARG A 198 11.83 6.71 -9.96
N GLY A 199 10.71 6.88 -9.25
CA GLY A 199 10.07 5.80 -8.52
C GLY A 199 9.68 4.62 -9.41
N LEU A 200 8.96 4.87 -10.51
CA LEU A 200 8.57 3.79 -11.43
C LEU A 200 9.76 3.13 -12.15
N PRO A 201 10.75 3.86 -12.69
CA PRO A 201 12.00 3.26 -13.19
C PRO A 201 12.76 2.45 -12.14
N LEU A 202 12.87 2.93 -10.89
CA LEU A 202 13.51 2.21 -9.80
C LEU A 202 12.77 0.91 -9.50
N ILE A 203 11.44 0.97 -9.37
CA ILE A 203 10.59 -0.22 -9.17
C ILE A 203 10.78 -1.22 -10.31
N ARG A 204 10.82 -0.77 -11.56
CA ARG A 204 11.06 -1.64 -12.74
C ARG A 204 12.45 -2.27 -12.75
N GLN A 205 13.45 -1.61 -12.17
CA GLN A 205 14.81 -2.14 -12.07
C GLN A 205 14.94 -3.21 -10.97
N LEU A 206 14.28 -3.01 -9.83
CA LEU A 206 14.45 -3.86 -8.64
C LEU A 206 13.44 -5.00 -8.58
N ALA A 207 12.19 -4.78 -9.01
CA ALA A 207 11.18 -5.82 -9.04
C ALA A 207 11.43 -6.80 -10.19
N GLY A 208 11.23 -8.09 -9.94
CA GLY A 208 11.36 -9.11 -10.97
C GLY A 208 10.26 -9.07 -12.03
N SER A 209 9.16 -8.36 -11.78
CA SER A 209 8.18 -7.95 -12.80
C SER A 209 7.31 -6.81 -12.25
N VAL A 210 6.81 -5.96 -13.14
CA VAL A 210 5.87 -4.88 -12.81
C VAL A 210 4.69 -4.92 -13.79
N ALA A 211 3.49 -4.73 -13.27
CA ALA A 211 2.28 -4.55 -14.07
C ALA A 211 1.37 -3.51 -13.42
N ALA A 212 0.65 -2.74 -14.23
CA ALA A 212 -0.43 -1.89 -13.74
C ALA A 212 -1.78 -2.53 -14.04
N ARG A 213 -2.78 -2.23 -13.20
CA ARG A 213 -4.17 -2.66 -13.37
C ARG A 213 -5.11 -1.52 -13.03
N ASP A 214 -6.41 -1.72 -13.28
CA ASP A 214 -7.48 -0.82 -12.88
C ASP A 214 -7.25 0.61 -13.40
N ALA A 215 -6.92 0.74 -14.69
CA ALA A 215 -6.56 2.01 -15.33
C ALA A 215 -5.42 2.76 -14.60
N GLY A 216 -4.40 2.02 -14.16
CA GLY A 216 -3.21 2.58 -13.51
C GLY A 216 -3.35 2.83 -12.01
N ARG A 217 -4.49 2.52 -11.39
CA ARG A 217 -4.68 2.69 -9.93
C ARG A 217 -4.06 1.58 -9.09
N THR A 218 -3.64 0.48 -9.72
CA THR A 218 -3.05 -0.65 -9.01
C THR A 218 -1.70 -0.98 -9.62
N LEU A 219 -0.62 -0.78 -8.87
CA LEU A 219 0.72 -1.24 -9.24
C LEU A 219 0.97 -2.61 -8.62
N VAL A 220 1.34 -3.58 -9.45
CA VAL A 220 1.64 -4.96 -9.05
C VAL A 220 3.10 -5.26 -9.32
N MET A 221 3.83 -5.58 -8.27
CA MET A 221 5.25 -5.93 -8.29
C MET A 221 5.42 -7.39 -7.89
N SER A 222 6.42 -8.07 -8.46
CA SER A 222 6.78 -9.42 -8.03
C SER A 222 8.26 -9.57 -7.69
N PHE A 223 8.52 -10.32 -6.63
CA PHE A 223 9.84 -10.55 -6.07
C PHE A 223 10.08 -12.05 -5.93
N SER A 224 11.30 -12.52 -6.22
CA SER A 224 11.65 -13.91 -5.89
C SER A 224 11.77 -14.05 -4.37
N ARG A 225 11.24 -15.14 -3.81
CA ARG A 225 11.48 -15.46 -2.39
C ARG A 225 12.82 -16.16 -2.18
N ALA A 226 13.32 -16.85 -3.20
CA ALA A 226 14.65 -17.43 -3.22
C ALA A 226 15.64 -16.43 -3.84
N GLY A 227 16.74 -16.22 -3.14
CA GLY A 227 17.88 -15.39 -3.52
C GLY A 227 18.93 -15.49 -2.43
#